data_AF-A0A9E3TDS2-F1
#
_entry.id   AF-A0A9E3TDS2-F1
#
_cell.length_a   1.000
_cell.length_b   1.000
_cell.length_c   1.000
_cell.angle_alpha   90.00
_cell.angle_beta   90.00
_cell.angle_gamma   90.00
#
_symmetry.space_group_name_H-M   'P 1'
#
loop_
_entity.id
_entity.type
_entity.pdbx_description
1 polymer ?
#
loop_
_entity_poly.entity_id
_entity_poly.type
_entity_poly.pdbx_seq_one_letter_code
_entity_poly.pdbx_strand_id
1 'polypeptide(L)' 'MTRKSARRKSEGQGGVVNFVFGDRTYQIDPQRRKVYRSFVEIETSKAFEIYTLWRSSEARA' A
#
# COMPACT_ATOMS: atom_id res chain seq x y z
N MET A 1 -17.67 8.67 21.95
CA MET A 1 -16.38 8.52 21.24
C MET A 1 -16.48 7.33 20.30
N THR A 2 -16.98 7.52 19.08
CA THR A 2 -17.33 6.41 18.18
C THR A 2 -16.13 6.05 17.30
N ARG A 3 -15.54 4.88 17.57
CA ARG A 3 -14.40 4.31 16.82
C ARG A 3 -14.81 4.15 15.35
N LYS A 4 -14.19 4.93 14.48
CA LYS A 4 -14.42 4.89 13.03
C LYS A 4 -13.80 3.61 12.49
N SER A 5 -14.59 2.53 12.47
CA SER A 5 -14.24 1.28 11.80
C SER A 5 -13.97 1.55 10.33
N ALA A 6 -12.69 1.59 9.96
CA ALA A 6 -12.25 1.70 8.59
C ALA A 6 -12.67 0.43 7.83
N ARG A 7 -13.70 0.61 7.02
CA ARG A 7 -14.29 -0.35 6.09
C ARG A 7 -13.17 -1.07 5.31
N ARG A 8 -12.97 -2.36 5.61
CA ARG A 8 -12.27 -3.30 4.72
C ARG A 8 -13.05 -3.32 3.40
N LYS A 9 -12.53 -2.65 2.37
CA LYS A 9 -12.94 -2.89 0.98
C LYS A 9 -11.96 -3.87 0.37
N SER A 10 -12.34 -5.14 0.43
CA SER A 10 -11.84 -6.17 -0.47
C SER A 10 -12.75 -6.13 -1.69
N GLU A 11 -12.38 -5.42 -2.76
CA GLU A 11 -13.09 -5.52 -4.03
C GLU A 11 -12.15 -5.12 -5.18
N GLY A 12 -11.84 -6.10 -6.04
CA GLY A 12 -11.04 -5.94 -7.26
C GLY A 12 -9.66 -6.59 -7.18
N GLN A 13 -9.50 -7.78 -7.76
CA GLN A 13 -8.21 -8.28 -8.23
C GLN A 13 -7.61 -7.20 -9.16
N GLY A 14 -6.64 -6.43 -8.64
CA GLY A 14 -6.08 -5.24 -9.31
C GLY A 14 -6.31 -3.91 -8.58
N GLY A 15 -6.84 -3.93 -7.36
CA GLY A 15 -7.02 -2.72 -6.54
C GLY A 15 -5.74 -2.23 -5.86
N VAL A 16 -5.66 -0.92 -5.62
CA VAL A 16 -4.62 -0.31 -4.78
C VAL A 16 -4.70 -0.89 -3.36
N VAL A 17 -3.59 -1.44 -2.87
CA VAL A 17 -3.50 -2.07 -1.56
C VAL A 17 -2.92 -1.10 -0.53
N ASN A 18 -3.40 -1.17 0.71
CA ASN A 18 -2.82 -0.40 1.81
C ASN A 18 -1.70 -1.21 2.46
N PHE A 19 -0.50 -0.65 2.57
CA PHE A 19 0.67 -1.26 3.16
C PHE A 19 1.27 -0.34 4.23
N VAL A 20 1.61 -0.89 5.39
CA VAL A 20 2.21 -0.13 6.49
C VAL A 20 3.73 -0.28 6.42
N PHE A 21 4.44 0.83 6.36
CA PHE A 21 5.90 0.88 6.35
C PHE A 21 6.41 1.91 7.36
N GLY A 22 7.09 1.43 8.41
CA GLY A 22 7.40 2.24 9.59
C GLY A 22 6.13 2.75 10.26
N ASP A 23 6.09 4.05 10.56
CA ASP A 23 4.94 4.71 11.22
C ASP A 23 3.88 5.24 10.24
N ARG A 24 3.94 4.85 8.96
CA ARG A 24 3.12 5.42 7.89
C ARG A 24 2.41 4.35 7.08
N THR A 25 1.22 4.70 6.61
CA THR A 25 0.45 3.88 5.66
C THR A 25 0.63 4.41 4.24
N TYR A 26 0.91 3.49 3.33
CA TYR A 26 1.13 3.70 1.91
C TYR A 26 0.08 2.95 1.10
N GLN A 27 -0.15 3.44 -0.11
CA GLN A 27 -1.07 2.87 -1.08
C GLN A 27 -0.26 2.34 -2.25
N ILE A 28 -0.19 1.03 -2.41
CA ILE A 28 0.57 0.40 -3.49
C ILE A 28 -0.40 0.04 -4.60
N ASP A 29 -0.08 0.46 -5.81
CA ASP A 29 -0.75 0.02 -7.03
C ASP A 29 0.13 -1.04 -7.70
N PRO A 30 -0.24 -2.33 -7.60
CA PRO A 30 0.54 -3.42 -8.16
C PRO A 30 0.62 -3.39 -9.69
N GLN A 31 -0.45 -2.90 -10.35
CA GLN A 31 -0.55 -2.87 -11.80
C GLN A 31 0.36 -1.80 -12.40
N ARG A 32 0.38 -0.62 -11.77
CA ARG A 32 1.21 0.52 -12.20
C ARG A 32 2.62 0.48 -11.61
N ARG A 33 2.88 -0.42 -10.65
CA ARG A 33 4.12 -0.49 -9.85
C ARG A 33 4.43 0.85 -9.18
N LYS A 34 3.38 1.51 -8.68
CA LYS A 34 3.45 2.83 -8.06
C LYS A 34 3.12 2.75 -6.59
N VAL A 35 3.72 3.63 -5.81
CA VAL A 35 3.42 3.79 -4.39
C VAL A 35 2.97 5.22 -4.16
N TYR A 36 1.86 5.37 -3.47
CA TYR A 36 1.25 6.64 -3.13
C TYR A 36 1.18 6.81 -1.62
N ARG A 37 1.18 8.06 -1.17
CA ARG A 37 0.87 8.48 0.18
C ARG A 37 -0.09 9.64 0.11
N SER A 38 -1.27 9.50 0.70
CA SER A 38 -2.30 10.56 0.68
C SER A 38 -2.53 11.12 -0.73
N PHE A 39 -2.70 10.23 -1.72
CA PHE A 39 -2.89 10.56 -3.15
C PHE A 39 -1.70 11.18 -3.87
N VAL A 40 -0.53 11.30 -3.22
CA VAL A 40 0.72 11.79 -3.81
C VAL A 40 1.63 10.61 -4.11
N GLU A 41 2.12 10.51 -5.36
CA GLU A 41 3.16 9.54 -5.71
C GLU A 41 4.46 9.88 -4.97
N ILE A 42 5.04 8.91 -4.29
CA ILE A 42 6.27 9.12 -3.52
C ILE A 42 7.52 8.89 -4.37
N GLU A 43 8.65 9.43 -3.93
CA GLU A 43 9.94 9.32 -4.61
C GLU A 43 10.31 7.87 -4.98
N THR A 44 10.90 7.70 -6.16
CA THR A 44 11.18 6.40 -6.77
C THR A 44 12.03 5.49 -5.88
N SER A 45 13.06 6.02 -5.20
CA SER A 45 13.93 5.22 -4.32
C SER A 45 13.15 4.60 -3.15
N LYS A 46 12.36 5.42 -2.46
CA LYS A 46 11.55 4.97 -1.32
C LYS A 46 10.36 4.11 -1.75
N ALA A 47 9.76 4.42 -2.90
CA ALA A 47 8.72 3.61 -3.51
C ALA A 47 9.24 2.20 -3.82
N PHE A 48 10.46 2.08 -4.34
CA PHE A 48 11.07 0.79 -4.64
C PHE A 48 11.27 -0.07 -3.39
N GLU A 49 11.77 0.51 -2.30
CA GLU A 49 11.92 -0.19 -1.01
C GLU A 49 10.57 -0.72 -0.49
N ILE A 50 9.55 0.14 -0.47
CA ILE A 50 8.21 -0.20 0.01
C ILE A 50 7.58 -1.29 -0.87
N TYR A 51 7.68 -1.15 -2.19
CA TYR A 51 7.14 -2.12 -3.13
C TYR A 51 7.83 -3.49 -2.99
N THR A 52 9.15 -3.50 -2.82
CA THR A 52 9.93 -4.73 -2.64
C THR A 52 9.52 -5.45 -1.36
N LEU A 53 9.43 -4.73 -0.24
CA LEU A 53 9.00 -5.31 1.04
C LEU A 53 7.58 -5.85 0.99
N TRP A 54 6.66 -5.12 0.37
CA TRP A 54 5.30 -5.60 0.16
C TRP A 54 5.28 -6.88 -0.68
N ARG A 55 5.99 -6.92 -1.82
CA ARG A 55 6.09 -8.12 -2.67
C ARG A 55 6.68 -9.32 -1.93
N SER A 56 7.69 -9.11 -1.10
CA SER A 56 8.27 -10.17 -0.25
C SER A 56 7.31 -10.66 0.83
N SER A 57 6.43 -9.78 1.34
CA SER A 57 5.39 -10.16 2.29
C SER A 57 4.31 -11.04 1.64
N GLU A 58 3.88 -10.71 0.42
CA GLU A 58 2.89 -11.49 -0.33
C GLU A 58 3.45 -12.85 -0.77
N ALA A 59 4.74 -12.95 -1.10
CA ALA A 59 5.37 -14.20 -1.52
C ALA A 59 5.53 -15.23 -0.38
N ARG A 60 5.36 -14.82 0.88
CA ARG A 60 5.44 -15.69 2.07
C ARG A 60 4.05 -16.13 2.59
N ALA A 61 2.96 -15.66 1.99
CA ALA A 61 1.58 -16.03 2.33
C ALA A 61 1.04 -17.10 1.38
#